data_AF-W7GC89-F1
#
_entry.id   AF-W7GC89-F1
#
_cell.length_a   1.000
_cell.length_b   1.000
_cell.length_c   1.000
_cell.angle_alpha   90.00
_cell.angle_beta   90.00
_cell.angle_gamma   90.00
#
_symmetry.space_group_name_H-M   'P 1'
#
loop_
_entity.id
_entity.type
_entity.pdbx_description
1 polymer ?
#
loop_
_entity_poly.entity_id
_entity_poly.type
_entity_poly.pdbx_seq_one_letter_code
_entity_poly.pdbx_strand_id
1 'polypeptide(L)'
;MYIYIFLCICLCMSMGLSNMFREHNVITPMKMRSFINKSVKRNLGDYNKNKMGSKLINVEGGNNQDDNKYNSNNVISINNKVNKNDYFIETNKELKINLNFQNNNIISNIFSNINIYDKISNIFINNKKTYMLKYNNNINEENFFISYFEKKDDNFVPISPWHHIDLKNDDGTYNMIVEITKYNYIKLEIQLREKFNVIKQDKKKGKLRYYHNSIYWNYGALPQTYEYPKHIYQNKSKKNKEALLFTGDNDPLDILDIGSACLKIGQVVPVKVLKQTTQNNNINNKIYI
;
A
#
# COMPACT_ATOMS: atom_id res chain seq x y z
N MET A 1 -33.58 5.69 -18.23
CA MET A 1 -33.16 4.28 -18.47
C MET A 1 -32.11 3.94 -17.41
N TYR A 2 -32.55 3.48 -16.25
CA TYR A 2 -31.67 3.19 -15.10
C TYR A 2 -31.41 1.69 -15.06
N ILE A 3 -30.18 1.29 -15.39
CA ILE A 3 -29.70 -0.07 -15.17
C ILE A 3 -29.09 -0.11 -13.77
N TYR A 4 -29.78 -0.80 -12.87
CA TYR A 4 -29.23 -1.31 -11.62
C TYR A 4 -28.25 -2.44 -11.91
N ILE A 5 -27.22 -2.58 -11.06
CA ILE A 5 -26.58 -3.81 -10.53
C ILE A 5 -25.10 -3.51 -10.21
N PHE A 6 -24.74 -3.46 -8.92
CA PHE A 6 -23.89 -4.50 -8.32
C PHE A 6 -23.92 -4.42 -6.80
N LEU A 7 -24.60 -5.42 -6.23
CA LEU A 7 -24.48 -5.87 -4.86
C LEU A 7 -23.16 -6.66 -4.77
N CYS A 8 -22.13 -6.11 -4.12
CA CYS A 8 -20.93 -6.89 -3.80
C CYS A 8 -20.94 -7.20 -2.30
N ILE A 9 -21.63 -8.28 -1.95
CA ILE A 9 -21.40 -9.02 -0.72
C ILE A 9 -20.05 -9.74 -0.92
N CYS A 10 -18.95 -9.15 -0.45
CA CYS A 10 -17.71 -9.91 -0.28
C CYS A 10 -17.85 -10.77 0.98
N LEU A 11 -18.42 -11.96 0.78
CA LEU A 11 -18.42 -13.05 1.74
C LEU A 11 -17.00 -13.62 1.86
N CYS A 12 -16.60 -13.80 3.12
CA CYS A 12 -15.39 -14.47 3.57
C CYS A 12 -15.10 -15.78 2.83
N MET A 13 -13.92 -15.88 2.22
CA MET A 13 -13.20 -17.15 2.12
C MET A 13 -11.71 -16.90 2.40
N SER A 14 -11.34 -16.93 3.68
CA SER A 14 -9.96 -17.24 4.09
C SER A 14 -9.90 -17.78 5.52
N MET A 15 -10.74 -18.75 5.84
CA MET A 15 -10.51 -19.66 6.99
C MET A 15 -10.50 -21.07 6.42
N GLY A 16 -9.32 -21.50 5.99
CA GLY A 16 -9.08 -22.78 5.32
C GLY A 16 -7.62 -23.00 4.94
N LEU A 17 -6.84 -21.93 4.72
CA LEU A 17 -5.41 -22.03 4.42
C LEU A 17 -4.48 -21.60 5.57
N SER A 18 -5.04 -21.17 6.70
CA SER A 18 -4.30 -20.66 7.86
C SER A 18 -3.82 -21.75 8.85
N ASN A 19 -4.17 -23.02 8.62
CA ASN A 19 -3.74 -24.14 9.45
C ASN A 19 -2.54 -24.94 8.89
N MET A 20 -1.97 -24.57 7.75
CA MET A 20 -0.81 -25.26 7.16
C MET A 20 0.54 -24.52 7.30
N PHE A 21 0.56 -23.31 7.89
CA PHE A 21 1.80 -22.52 8.04
C PHE A 21 2.13 -22.20 9.51
N ARG A 22 1.73 -23.08 10.43
CA ARG A 22 1.88 -22.84 11.87
C ARG A 22 3.12 -23.47 12.50
N GLU A 23 4.01 -24.06 11.72
CA GLU A 23 5.27 -24.58 12.24
C GLU A 23 6.45 -24.04 11.44
N HIS A 24 7.51 -23.74 12.19
CA HIS A 24 8.82 -23.24 11.77
C HIS A 24 8.99 -21.72 11.72
N ASN A 25 9.53 -21.25 12.85
CA ASN A 25 10.34 -20.04 12.98
C ASN A 25 11.46 -19.99 11.92
N VAL A 26 11.94 -18.76 11.68
CA VAL A 26 13.22 -18.36 11.05
C VAL A 26 12.98 -17.54 9.78
N ILE A 27 12.98 -16.20 9.90
CA ILE A 27 13.49 -15.31 8.84
C ILE A 27 14.07 -14.04 9.50
N THR A 28 15.38 -13.89 9.41
CA THR A 28 16.18 -12.68 9.71
C THR A 28 15.99 -11.58 8.65
N PRO A 29 16.26 -10.30 8.97
CA PRO A 29 15.76 -9.15 8.20
C PRO A 29 16.51 -8.92 6.88
N MET A 30 15.78 -8.57 5.80
CA MET A 30 16.35 -8.13 4.52
C MET A 30 16.12 -6.62 4.32
N LYS A 31 17.22 -5.89 4.06
CA LYS A 31 17.22 -4.46 3.68
C LYS A 31 16.91 -4.32 2.19
N MET A 32 15.71 -3.84 1.87
CA MET A 32 15.25 -3.52 0.51
C MET A 32 15.60 -2.07 0.11
N ARG A 33 16.82 -1.61 0.47
CA ARG A 33 17.20 -0.19 0.42
C ARG A 33 17.78 0.26 -0.94
N SER A 34 18.29 -0.65 -1.76
CA SER A 34 19.04 -0.30 -2.98
C SER A 34 18.22 -0.24 -4.27
N PHE A 35 17.01 -0.83 -4.31
CA PHE A 35 16.25 -0.95 -5.55
C PHE A 35 15.33 0.24 -5.86
N ILE A 36 14.85 0.96 -4.83
CA ILE A 36 13.90 2.07 -5.01
C ILE A 36 14.61 3.35 -5.48
N ASN A 37 15.83 3.62 -5.01
CA ASN A 37 16.61 4.82 -5.40
C ASN A 37 16.92 4.90 -6.91
N LYS A 38 16.86 3.78 -7.64
CA LYS A 38 17.11 3.73 -9.09
C LYS A 38 15.86 3.92 -9.94
N SER A 39 14.66 3.86 -9.36
CA SER A 39 13.39 4.07 -10.07
C SER A 39 12.89 5.50 -9.91
N VAL A 40 13.11 6.13 -8.75
CA VAL A 40 12.69 7.53 -8.50
C VAL A 40 13.50 8.54 -9.34
N LYS A 41 14.76 8.23 -9.69
CA LYS A 41 15.61 9.11 -10.52
C LYS A 41 15.30 9.06 -12.03
N ARG A 42 14.40 8.20 -12.52
CA ARG A 42 14.16 8.01 -13.97
C ARG A 42 13.03 8.86 -14.57
N ASN A 43 12.37 9.71 -13.78
CA ASN A 43 11.27 10.57 -14.27
C ASN A 43 11.66 12.05 -14.47
N LEU A 44 12.86 12.31 -15.01
CA LEU A 44 13.20 13.58 -15.64
C LEU A 44 14.15 13.30 -16.83
N GLY A 45 13.65 13.47 -18.05
CA GLY A 45 14.47 13.43 -19.27
C GLY A 45 13.82 12.65 -20.43
N ASP A 46 13.23 13.41 -21.35
CA ASP A 46 13.02 13.18 -22.79
C ASP A 46 12.87 11.75 -23.33
N TYR A 47 11.63 11.41 -23.67
CA TYR A 47 11.27 10.27 -24.50
C TYR A 47 11.56 10.59 -25.97
N ASN A 48 12.65 10.06 -26.52
CA ASN A 48 12.84 9.93 -27.97
C ASN A 48 13.00 8.46 -28.36
N LYS A 49 12.18 8.04 -29.33
CA LYS A 49 12.20 6.74 -29.99
C LYS A 49 13.59 6.50 -30.61
N ASN A 50 14.18 5.31 -30.41
CA ASN A 50 14.53 4.40 -31.52
C ASN A 50 15.32 3.15 -31.06
N LYS A 51 14.89 2.02 -31.66
CA LYS A 51 15.65 0.86 -32.17
C LYS A 51 16.74 0.19 -31.32
N MET A 52 16.52 -1.11 -31.12
CA MET A 52 17.53 -2.12 -30.76
C MET A 52 18.81 -1.97 -31.60
N GLY A 53 19.95 -2.04 -30.90
CA GLY A 53 21.27 -2.17 -31.49
C GLY A 53 22.27 -2.44 -30.37
N SER A 54 22.52 -3.71 -30.09
CA SER A 54 23.61 -4.14 -29.21
C SER A 54 24.95 -3.99 -29.94
N LYS A 55 25.93 -3.39 -29.26
CA LYS A 55 27.34 -3.51 -29.65
C LYS A 55 28.15 -3.83 -28.39
N LEU A 56 28.52 -5.11 -28.27
CA LEU A 56 29.56 -5.60 -27.36
C LEU A 56 30.90 -5.43 -28.10
N ILE A 57 31.90 -4.84 -27.45
CA ILE A 57 33.27 -4.80 -27.95
C ILE A 57 34.04 -5.92 -27.23
N ASN A 58 34.60 -6.84 -28.02
CA ASN A 58 35.51 -7.90 -27.57
C ASN A 58 36.96 -7.45 -27.72
N VAL A 59 37.81 -7.90 -26.79
CA VAL A 59 39.28 -8.00 -26.86
C VAL A 59 39.59 -9.24 -26.02
N GLU A 60 40.35 -10.28 -26.39
CA GLU A 60 41.13 -10.80 -27.52
C GLU A 60 41.23 -12.31 -27.19
N GLY A 61 41.20 -13.28 -28.11
CA GLY A 61 42.21 -13.60 -29.11
C GLY A 61 42.43 -15.12 -29.06
N GLY A 62 42.57 -15.80 -30.20
CA GLY A 62 42.87 -17.24 -30.26
C GLY A 62 42.35 -18.02 -31.48
N ASN A 63 42.99 -17.78 -32.63
CA ASN A 63 43.18 -18.59 -33.85
C ASN A 63 42.57 -20.01 -33.99
N ASN A 64 41.78 -20.22 -35.06
CA ASN A 64 42.03 -21.08 -36.25
C ASN A 64 40.83 -21.90 -36.77
N GLN A 65 40.56 -21.67 -38.07
CA GLN A 65 40.12 -22.59 -39.14
C GLN A 65 38.70 -23.21 -39.15
N ASP A 66 37.91 -22.68 -40.08
CA ASP A 66 37.16 -23.35 -41.16
C ASP A 66 36.49 -24.72 -40.88
N ASP A 67 35.15 -24.76 -40.92
CA ASP A 67 34.39 -25.31 -42.06
C ASP A 67 32.88 -25.39 -41.80
N ASN A 68 32.11 -25.08 -42.85
CA ASN A 68 30.66 -25.16 -42.90
C ASN A 68 30.14 -26.60 -42.73
N LYS A 69 29.25 -26.82 -41.76
CA LYS A 69 28.19 -27.83 -41.92
C LYS A 69 26.98 -27.56 -41.01
N TYR A 70 25.87 -27.19 -41.63
CA TYR A 70 24.55 -27.34 -41.05
C TYR A 70 24.34 -28.81 -40.66
N ASN A 71 24.15 -29.10 -39.38
CA ASN A 71 23.14 -30.08 -39.02
C ASN A 71 22.59 -29.95 -37.60
N SER A 72 21.31 -30.26 -37.56
CA SER A 72 20.40 -30.43 -36.45
C SER A 72 20.95 -31.25 -35.28
N ASN A 73 20.34 -31.01 -34.10
CA ASN A 73 20.53 -31.66 -32.81
C ASN A 73 21.69 -31.11 -31.98
N ASN A 74 21.36 -30.27 -30.99
CA ASN A 74 22.04 -30.35 -29.71
C ASN A 74 21.18 -29.79 -28.59
N VAL A 75 20.91 -30.68 -27.64
CA VAL A 75 20.51 -30.42 -26.27
C VAL A 75 21.45 -29.35 -25.71
N ILE A 76 20.98 -28.12 -25.57
CA ILE A 76 21.77 -27.08 -24.89
C ILE A 76 21.54 -27.28 -23.40
N SER A 77 22.50 -27.98 -22.80
CA SER A 77 22.77 -27.97 -21.38
C SER A 77 22.85 -26.51 -20.91
N ILE A 78 21.82 -26.09 -20.16
CA ILE A 78 21.84 -24.80 -19.47
C ILE A 78 22.88 -24.93 -18.35
N ASN A 79 24.10 -24.50 -18.64
CA ASN A 79 25.12 -24.28 -17.62
C ASN A 79 24.62 -23.18 -16.67
N ASN A 80 24.04 -23.62 -15.55
CA ASN A 80 23.70 -22.80 -14.40
C ASN A 80 24.98 -22.20 -13.79
N LYS A 81 25.49 -21.10 -14.37
CA LYS A 81 26.36 -20.18 -13.63
C LYS A 81 25.47 -19.44 -12.64
N VAL A 82 25.35 -19.99 -11.44
CA VAL A 82 24.70 -19.34 -10.29
C VAL A 82 25.39 -17.99 -10.08
N ASN A 83 24.69 -16.89 -10.37
CA ASN A 83 25.21 -15.57 -10.07
C ASN A 83 25.18 -15.37 -8.55
N LYS A 84 26.21 -14.72 -8.02
CA LYS A 84 26.45 -14.51 -6.57
C LYS A 84 25.33 -13.76 -5.82
N ASN A 85 24.26 -13.35 -6.52
CA ASN A 85 23.14 -12.55 -6.04
C ASN A 85 21.75 -13.21 -6.25
N ASP A 86 21.69 -14.48 -6.64
CA ASP A 86 20.42 -15.18 -6.81
C ASP A 86 19.89 -15.66 -5.45
N TYR A 87 18.81 -15.04 -4.98
CA TYR A 87 18.08 -15.49 -3.79
C TYR A 87 17.06 -16.55 -4.19
N PHE A 88 16.86 -17.57 -3.35
CA PHE A 88 15.87 -18.63 -3.57
C PHE A 88 15.02 -18.83 -2.32
N ILE A 89 13.74 -19.20 -2.50
CA ILE A 89 12.91 -19.74 -1.41
C ILE A 89 13.10 -21.25 -1.38
N GLU A 90 13.41 -21.77 -0.20
CA GLU A 90 13.37 -23.20 0.08
C GLU A 90 11.92 -23.64 0.29
N THR A 91 11.47 -24.64 -0.46
CA THR A 91 10.08 -25.08 -0.52
C THR A 91 9.86 -26.47 0.08
N ASN A 92 10.88 -27.05 0.75
CA ASN A 92 10.91 -28.46 1.21
C ASN A 92 10.50 -29.46 0.09
N LYS A 93 10.73 -29.06 -1.16
CA LYS A 93 10.42 -29.80 -2.39
C LYS A 93 11.58 -29.65 -3.36
N GLU A 94 11.67 -30.55 -4.35
CA GLU A 94 12.69 -30.48 -5.39
C GLU A 94 12.61 -29.18 -6.22
N LEU A 95 11.39 -28.66 -6.40
CA LEU A 95 11.15 -27.42 -7.13
C LEU A 95 11.55 -26.19 -6.30
N LYS A 96 12.62 -25.51 -6.73
CA LYS A 96 13.09 -24.25 -6.15
C LYS A 96 12.47 -23.04 -6.85
N ILE A 97 12.23 -21.97 -6.10
CA ILE A 97 11.73 -20.70 -6.64
C ILE A 97 12.84 -19.66 -6.60
N ASN A 98 13.22 -19.15 -7.76
CA ASN A 98 14.16 -18.03 -7.89
C ASN A 98 13.46 -16.71 -7.51
N LEU A 99 14.06 -15.93 -6.62
CA LEU A 99 13.57 -14.64 -6.12
C LEU A 99 14.27 -13.45 -6.78
N ASN A 100 14.46 -13.49 -8.10
CA ASN A 100 14.87 -12.32 -8.84
C ASN A 100 13.64 -11.45 -9.15
N PHE A 101 13.56 -10.25 -8.57
CA PHE A 101 12.44 -9.32 -8.83
C PHE A 101 12.61 -8.48 -10.11
N GLN A 102 13.72 -8.62 -10.83
CA GLN A 102 13.97 -7.88 -12.08
C GLN A 102 13.35 -8.58 -13.30
N ASN A 103 13.10 -9.88 -13.22
CA ASN A 103 12.59 -10.69 -14.32
C ASN A 103 11.08 -10.98 -14.23
N ASN A 104 10.38 -10.37 -13.27
CA ASN A 104 8.95 -10.49 -13.07
C ASN A 104 8.30 -9.11 -12.89
N ASN A 105 6.97 -9.08 -12.90
CA ASN A 105 6.18 -7.85 -12.80
C ASN A 105 5.77 -7.48 -11.38
N ILE A 106 6.27 -8.14 -10.32
CA ILE A 106 5.81 -7.92 -8.94
C ILE A 106 6.02 -6.46 -8.52
N ILE A 107 7.21 -5.91 -8.77
CA ILE A 107 7.52 -4.50 -8.46
C ILE A 107 6.59 -3.55 -9.24
N SER A 108 6.39 -3.83 -10.53
CA SER A 108 5.50 -3.02 -11.38
C SER A 108 4.07 -3.06 -10.85
N ASN A 109 3.52 -4.25 -10.55
CA ASN A 109 2.15 -4.41 -10.10
C ASN A 109 1.87 -3.63 -8.80
N ILE A 110 2.84 -3.60 -7.88
CA ILE A 110 2.68 -2.95 -6.58
C ILE A 110 2.86 -1.43 -6.66
N PHE A 111 3.87 -0.96 -7.41
CA PHE A 111 4.34 0.43 -7.30
C PHE A 111 4.07 1.30 -8.54
N SER A 112 3.64 0.75 -9.68
CA SER A 112 3.37 1.56 -10.89
C SER A 112 2.24 2.58 -10.69
N ASN A 113 1.30 2.29 -9.79
CA ASN A 113 0.15 3.14 -9.47
C ASN A 113 0.33 3.92 -8.16
N ILE A 114 1.57 4.13 -7.70
CA ILE A 114 1.79 4.97 -6.53
C ILE A 114 1.53 6.44 -6.86
N ASN A 115 0.77 7.14 -6.00
CA ASN A 115 0.50 8.56 -6.16
C ASN A 115 0.85 9.30 -4.87
N ILE A 116 1.84 10.18 -4.96
CA ILE A 116 2.35 10.99 -3.84
C ILE A 116 2.43 12.45 -4.28
N TYR A 117 2.63 13.35 -3.33
CA TYR A 117 3.03 14.71 -3.67
C TYR A 117 4.47 14.77 -4.19
N ASP A 118 4.77 15.83 -4.96
CA ASP A 118 6.03 15.97 -5.69
C ASP A 118 7.24 16.25 -4.79
N LYS A 119 7.03 16.88 -3.63
CA LYS A 119 8.10 17.30 -2.72
C LYS A 119 8.03 16.56 -1.39
N ILE A 120 9.12 16.64 -0.61
CA ILE A 120 9.15 16.14 0.77
C ILE A 120 8.17 16.92 1.65
N SER A 121 8.14 18.25 1.51
CA SER A 121 7.21 19.14 2.23
C SER A 121 6.25 19.78 1.24
N ASN A 122 4.95 19.66 1.51
CA ASN A 122 3.88 20.09 0.61
C ASN A 122 2.85 20.91 1.38
N ILE A 123 2.74 22.19 1.03
CA ILE A 123 1.77 23.10 1.63
C ILE A 123 0.44 22.97 0.91
N PHE A 124 -0.65 22.91 1.66
CA PHE A 124 -2.01 22.87 1.14
C PHE A 124 -2.94 23.72 2.01
N ILE A 125 -4.06 24.15 1.42
CA ILE A 125 -5.08 24.93 2.11
C ILE A 125 -6.32 24.04 2.24
N ASN A 126 -6.89 23.97 3.44
CA ASN A 126 -8.12 23.23 3.72
C ASN A 126 -8.93 24.03 4.76
N ASN A 127 -10.24 24.18 4.52
CA ASN A 127 -11.14 24.95 5.38
C ASN A 127 -10.60 26.34 5.78
N LYS A 128 -10.07 27.11 4.81
CA LYS A 128 -9.45 28.44 5.03
C LYS A 128 -8.19 28.45 5.93
N LYS A 129 -7.72 27.29 6.39
CA LYS A 129 -6.48 27.11 7.15
C LYS A 129 -5.36 26.61 6.25
N THR A 130 -4.12 26.99 6.57
CA THR A 130 -2.93 26.55 5.83
C THR A 130 -2.22 25.45 6.58
N TYR A 131 -1.97 24.34 5.90
CA TYR A 131 -1.30 23.18 6.44
C TYR A 131 -0.08 22.81 5.62
N MET A 132 0.79 21.99 6.19
CA MET A 132 1.90 21.35 5.49
C MET A 132 1.89 19.86 5.81
N LEU A 133 1.93 19.05 4.75
CA LEU A 133 2.24 17.63 4.83
C LEU A 133 3.73 17.44 4.61
N LYS A 134 4.36 16.58 5.41
CA LYS A 134 5.76 16.19 5.22
C LYS A 134 5.90 14.68 5.18
N TYR A 135 6.52 14.18 4.10
CA TYR A 135 6.98 12.80 4.01
C TYR A 135 8.34 12.68 4.71
N ASN A 136 8.43 11.85 5.74
CA ASN A 136 9.66 11.64 6.48
C ASN A 136 10.21 10.24 6.15
N ASN A 137 11.47 10.17 5.74
CA ASN A 137 12.14 8.97 5.27
C ASN A 137 11.51 8.35 4.01
N ASN A 138 12.03 7.23 3.53
CA ASN A 138 11.55 6.60 2.30
C ASN A 138 10.52 5.49 2.58
N ILE A 139 9.56 5.32 1.68
CA ILE A 139 8.63 4.18 1.71
C ILE A 139 9.42 2.87 1.78
N ASN A 140 8.89 1.90 2.53
CA ASN A 140 9.51 0.60 2.82
C ASN A 140 10.72 0.67 3.79
N GLU A 141 11.01 1.85 4.38
CA GLU A 141 11.84 1.97 5.59
C GLU A 141 10.95 1.89 6.84
N GLU A 142 11.41 1.22 7.90
CA GLU A 142 10.61 1.00 9.11
C GLU A 142 10.22 2.29 9.86
N ASN A 143 10.96 3.37 9.62
CA ASN A 143 10.75 4.69 10.19
C ASN A 143 10.17 5.67 9.16
N PHE A 144 9.58 5.18 8.06
CA PHE A 144 8.73 6.02 7.21
C PHE A 144 7.52 6.52 7.98
N PHE A 145 7.24 7.83 7.93
CA PHE A 145 6.03 8.40 8.48
C PHE A 145 5.62 9.71 7.80
N ILE A 146 4.33 10.02 7.84
CA ILE A 146 3.77 11.27 7.34
C ILE A 146 3.36 12.13 8.52
N SER A 147 3.89 13.35 8.58
CA SER A 147 3.57 14.32 9.63
C SER A 147 2.86 15.54 9.05
N TYR A 148 1.97 16.13 9.85
CA TYR A 148 1.20 17.31 9.48
C TYR A 148 1.60 18.49 10.36
N PHE A 149 1.52 19.69 9.78
CA PHE A 149 1.76 20.95 10.46
C PHE A 149 0.68 21.95 10.07
N GLU A 150 0.36 22.87 10.96
CA GLU A 150 -0.55 23.99 10.72
C GLU A 150 0.23 25.30 10.79
N LYS A 151 -0.09 26.26 9.92
CA LYS A 151 0.51 27.60 9.99
C LYS A 151 -0.15 28.40 11.12
N LYS A 152 0.63 28.83 12.12
CA LYS A 152 0.24 29.76 13.19
C LYS A 152 1.30 30.84 13.33
N ASP A 153 0.90 32.11 13.28
CA ASP A 153 1.78 33.28 13.47
C ASP A 153 3.09 33.15 12.65
N ASP A 154 2.94 32.89 11.35
CA ASP A 154 4.00 32.66 10.36
C ASP A 154 4.91 31.43 10.55
N ASN A 155 4.69 30.63 11.59
CA ASN A 155 5.42 29.38 11.83
C ASN A 155 4.55 28.15 11.58
N PHE A 156 5.18 27.04 11.20
CA PHE A 156 4.50 25.74 11.10
C PHE A 156 4.63 24.98 12.41
N VAL A 157 3.50 24.78 13.10
CA VAL A 157 3.43 24.00 14.33
C VAL A 157 3.00 22.55 14.05
N PRO A 158 3.59 21.53 14.69
CA PRO A 158 3.17 20.15 14.51
C PRO A 158 1.73 19.94 14.95
N ILE A 159 0.94 19.22 14.15
CA ILE A 159 -0.42 18.85 14.49
C ILE A 159 -0.66 17.35 14.30
N SER A 160 -1.66 16.84 15.00
CA SER A 160 -2.21 15.51 14.74
C SER A 160 -3.28 15.57 13.65
N PRO A 161 -3.20 14.74 12.60
CA PRO A 161 -4.24 14.67 11.58
C PRO A 161 -5.55 14.14 12.17
N TRP A 162 -5.50 13.28 13.18
CA TRP A 162 -6.71 12.78 13.85
C TRP A 162 -7.41 13.85 14.68
N HIS A 163 -6.67 14.68 15.41
CA HIS A 163 -7.28 15.60 16.39
C HIS A 163 -7.53 17.02 15.85
N HIS A 164 -6.66 17.54 14.98
CA HIS A 164 -6.61 18.97 14.67
C HIS A 164 -7.11 19.32 13.28
N ILE A 165 -7.21 18.36 12.36
CA ILE A 165 -7.89 18.59 11.08
C ILE A 165 -9.39 18.54 11.36
N ASP A 166 -10.11 19.57 10.91
CA ASP A 166 -11.56 19.67 11.12
C ASP A 166 -12.27 18.49 10.43
N LEU A 167 -13.18 17.80 11.14
CA LEU A 167 -13.99 16.74 10.54
C LEU A 167 -14.88 17.27 9.41
N LYS A 168 -15.53 18.41 9.65
CA LYS A 168 -16.52 19.01 8.76
C LYS A 168 -16.12 20.44 8.41
N ASN A 169 -16.17 20.77 7.12
CA ASN A 169 -15.88 22.09 6.58
C ASN A 169 -17.09 23.02 6.70
N ASP A 170 -16.82 24.32 6.55
CA ASP A 170 -17.84 25.38 6.56
C ASP A 170 -18.93 25.18 5.49
N ASP A 171 -18.57 24.56 4.36
CA ASP A 171 -19.47 24.27 3.23
C ASP A 171 -20.30 22.99 3.41
N GLY A 172 -20.15 22.32 4.56
CA GLY A 172 -20.87 21.11 4.92
C GLY A 172 -20.24 19.80 4.43
N THR A 173 -19.14 19.85 3.68
CA THR A 173 -18.35 18.66 3.31
C THR A 173 -17.56 18.13 4.50
N TYR A 174 -17.11 16.88 4.42
CA TYR A 174 -16.24 16.25 5.42
C TYR A 174 -14.81 16.14 4.90
N ASN A 175 -13.82 16.11 5.77
CA ASN A 175 -12.43 15.88 5.37
C ASN A 175 -12.05 14.41 5.50
N MET A 176 -11.69 13.79 4.39
CA MET A 176 -11.04 12.49 4.35
C MET A 176 -9.51 12.67 4.40
N ILE A 177 -8.82 11.93 5.26
CA ILE A 177 -7.36 11.81 5.24
C ILE A 177 -7.01 10.52 4.51
N VAL A 178 -6.48 10.65 3.30
CA VAL A 178 -6.16 9.50 2.44
C VAL A 178 -4.95 8.75 2.98
N GLU A 179 -5.12 7.48 3.32
CA GLU A 179 -4.04 6.61 3.80
C GLU A 179 -3.52 5.72 2.68
N ILE A 180 -4.43 5.17 1.86
CA ILE A 180 -4.11 4.25 0.77
C ILE A 180 -4.72 4.78 -0.53
N THR A 181 -3.87 5.06 -1.50
CA THR A 181 -4.30 5.46 -2.85
C THR A 181 -4.98 4.29 -3.58
N LYS A 182 -5.96 4.61 -4.42
CA LYS A 182 -6.58 3.70 -5.39
C LYS A 182 -5.53 2.92 -6.21
N TYR A 183 -5.76 1.63 -6.38
CA TYR A 183 -4.88 0.62 -6.99
C TYR A 183 -3.59 0.30 -6.23
N ASN A 184 -3.42 0.79 -4.99
CA ASN A 184 -2.22 0.56 -4.20
C ASN A 184 -2.37 -0.61 -3.20
N TYR A 185 -1.25 -1.00 -2.59
CA TYR A 185 -1.13 -2.16 -1.69
C TYR A 185 -0.54 -1.79 -0.33
N ILE A 186 0.13 -0.64 -0.20
CA ILE A 186 0.83 -0.27 1.02
C ILE A 186 -0.22 0.02 2.11
N LYS A 187 -0.26 -0.79 3.17
CA LYS A 187 -1.16 -0.55 4.31
C LYS A 187 -0.57 0.54 5.21
N LEU A 188 -0.85 1.79 4.86
CA LEU A 188 -0.62 2.93 5.76
C LEU A 188 -1.87 3.13 6.64
N GLU A 189 -1.67 3.65 7.83
CA GLU A 189 -2.74 4.05 8.75
C GLU A 189 -2.26 5.12 9.74
N ILE A 190 -3.18 5.95 10.22
CA ILE A 190 -2.98 6.87 11.33
C ILE A 190 -2.64 6.07 12.60
N GLN A 191 -1.47 6.31 13.19
CA GLN A 191 -1.05 5.60 14.39
C GLN A 191 -1.55 6.30 15.67
N LEU A 192 -2.63 5.80 16.27
CA LEU A 192 -3.26 6.42 17.45
C LEU A 192 -2.34 6.54 18.67
N ARG A 193 -1.30 5.70 18.76
CA ARG A 193 -0.37 5.64 19.90
C ARG A 193 0.94 6.39 19.66
N GLU A 194 1.18 6.88 18.45
CA GLU A 194 2.38 7.63 18.11
C GLU A 194 2.19 9.14 18.35
N LYS A 195 3.27 9.85 18.67
CA LYS A 195 3.21 11.29 18.91
C LYS A 195 2.66 12.00 17.68
N PHE A 196 1.67 12.87 17.88
CA PHE A 196 0.95 13.58 16.83
C PHE A 196 0.24 12.68 15.81
N ASN A 197 -0.07 11.42 16.13
CA ASN A 197 -0.83 10.50 15.29
C ASN A 197 -0.39 10.48 13.82
N VAL A 198 0.93 10.41 13.61
CA VAL A 198 1.52 10.33 12.27
C VAL A 198 1.00 9.10 11.52
N ILE A 199 0.93 9.19 10.19
CA ILE A 199 0.59 8.04 9.35
C ILE A 199 1.85 7.20 9.19
N LYS A 200 1.78 5.90 9.50
CA LYS A 200 2.89 4.94 9.30
C LYS A 200 2.36 3.68 8.63
N GLN A 201 3.29 2.91 8.07
CA GLN A 201 2.95 1.59 7.55
C GLN A 201 2.71 0.61 8.70
N ASP A 202 1.58 -0.09 8.64
CA ASP A 202 1.22 -1.14 9.59
C ASP A 202 2.30 -2.24 9.59
N LYS A 203 2.55 -2.83 10.75
CA LYS A 203 3.46 -3.94 10.96
C LYS A 203 2.68 -5.17 11.42
N LYS A 204 2.68 -6.22 10.61
CA LYS A 204 2.09 -7.51 10.96
C LYS A 204 3.19 -8.57 11.05
N LYS A 205 3.27 -9.28 12.18
CA LYS A 205 4.33 -10.27 12.46
C LYS A 205 5.75 -9.69 12.31
N GLY A 206 5.95 -8.46 12.79
CA GLY A 206 7.24 -7.76 12.73
C GLY A 206 7.67 -7.28 11.34
N LYS A 207 6.85 -7.47 10.30
CA LYS A 207 7.14 -7.05 8.92
C LYS A 207 6.18 -5.97 8.45
N LEU A 208 6.66 -5.07 7.60
CA LEU A 208 5.84 -4.06 6.94
C LEU A 208 4.71 -4.73 6.14
N ARG A 209 3.48 -4.29 6.38
CA ARG A 209 2.29 -4.93 5.82
C ARG A 209 1.97 -4.36 4.44
N TYR A 210 1.69 -5.27 3.51
CA TYR A 210 1.08 -5.00 2.22
C TYR A 210 -0.25 -5.75 2.15
N TYR A 211 -1.24 -5.17 1.47
CA TYR A 211 -2.42 -5.92 1.09
C TYR A 211 -2.09 -7.01 0.08
N HIS A 212 -2.89 -8.07 0.09
CA HIS A 212 -2.78 -9.17 -0.87
C HIS A 212 -3.28 -8.76 -2.26
N ASN A 213 -4.28 -7.88 -2.31
CA ASN A 213 -4.88 -7.36 -3.53
C ASN A 213 -4.76 -5.84 -3.57
N SER A 214 -4.79 -5.25 -4.77
CA SER A 214 -4.91 -3.80 -4.91
C SER A 214 -6.28 -3.36 -4.44
N ILE A 215 -6.34 -2.27 -3.67
CA ILE A 215 -7.61 -1.64 -3.33
C ILE A 215 -8.12 -0.86 -4.55
N TYR A 216 -9.42 -0.89 -4.85
CA TYR A 216 -9.97 -0.22 -6.04
C TYR A 216 -10.56 1.17 -5.76
N TRP A 217 -10.37 1.68 -4.55
CA TRP A 217 -10.85 2.98 -4.08
C TRP A 217 -9.75 3.69 -3.32
N ASN A 218 -9.80 5.02 -3.23
CA ASN A 218 -8.97 5.69 -2.24
C ASN A 218 -9.58 5.38 -0.86
N TYR A 219 -8.72 5.10 0.11
CA TYR A 219 -9.13 4.69 1.44
C TYR A 219 -8.39 5.50 2.49
N GLY A 220 -9.06 5.75 3.60
CA GLY A 220 -8.50 6.45 4.72
C GLY A 220 -9.49 6.63 5.84
N ALA A 221 -9.31 7.69 6.61
CA ALA A 221 -10.06 7.91 7.84
C ALA A 221 -10.63 9.33 7.93
N LEU A 222 -11.72 9.47 8.69
CA LEU A 222 -12.29 10.75 9.08
C LEU A 222 -11.64 11.25 10.39
N PRO A 223 -11.11 12.47 10.44
CA PRO A 223 -10.54 13.02 11.67
C PRO A 223 -11.64 13.26 12.72
N GLN A 224 -11.24 13.36 13.99
CA GLN A 224 -12.14 13.64 15.12
C GLN A 224 -13.29 12.64 15.28
N THR A 225 -13.15 11.44 14.72
CA THR A 225 -14.06 10.32 14.91
C THR A 225 -13.37 9.22 15.70
N TYR A 226 -14.14 8.40 16.41
CA TYR A 226 -13.61 7.26 17.14
C TYR A 226 -14.71 6.23 17.38
N GLU A 227 -14.51 5.00 16.89
CA GLU A 227 -15.39 3.86 17.16
C GLU A 227 -15.13 3.32 18.58
N TYR A 228 -15.57 4.08 19.59
CA TYR A 228 -15.20 3.84 20.99
C TYR A 228 -15.75 2.49 21.51
N PRO A 229 -14.90 1.50 21.89
CA PRO A 229 -15.37 0.16 22.25
C PRO A 229 -16.19 0.09 23.54
N LYS A 230 -16.19 1.15 24.35
CA LYS A 230 -17.02 1.24 25.55
C LYS A 230 -18.50 1.31 25.22
N HIS A 231 -18.86 1.78 24.02
CA HIS A 231 -20.23 1.72 23.54
C HIS A 231 -20.53 0.31 23.00
N ILE A 232 -21.57 -0.31 23.56
CA ILE A 232 -22.02 -1.66 23.20
C ILE A 232 -23.31 -1.54 22.37
N TYR A 233 -23.28 -2.13 21.18
CA TYR A 233 -24.42 -2.27 20.28
C TYR A 233 -25.02 -3.66 20.44
N GLN A 234 -26.34 -3.78 20.28
CA GLN A 234 -27.03 -5.07 20.41
C GLN A 234 -27.96 -5.34 19.23
N ASN A 235 -28.00 -6.60 18.80
CA ASN A 235 -29.03 -7.10 17.88
C ASN A 235 -29.79 -8.25 18.57
N LYS A 236 -31.08 -8.02 18.83
CA LYS A 236 -31.99 -9.04 19.35
C LYS A 236 -32.97 -9.43 18.25
N SER A 237 -32.71 -10.55 17.59
CA SER A 237 -33.71 -11.17 16.71
C SER A 237 -34.85 -11.72 17.56
N LYS A 238 -36.11 -11.58 17.11
CA LYS A 238 -37.28 -12.20 17.75
C LYS A 238 -37.15 -13.73 17.90
N LYS A 239 -36.23 -14.37 17.15
CA LYS A 239 -35.96 -15.80 17.17
C LYS A 239 -34.82 -16.21 18.13
N ASN A 240 -33.98 -15.28 18.57
CA ASN A 240 -32.83 -15.60 19.43
C ASN A 240 -33.17 -15.20 20.88
N LYS A 241 -33.04 -16.14 21.82
CA LYS A 241 -33.26 -15.87 23.26
C LYS A 241 -32.19 -14.90 23.83
N GLU A 242 -30.98 -14.92 23.27
CA GLU A 242 -29.86 -14.08 23.66
C GLU A 242 -29.57 -12.99 22.62
N ALA A 243 -29.20 -11.80 23.10
CA ALA A 243 -28.80 -10.68 22.24
C ALA A 243 -27.35 -10.85 21.79
N LEU A 244 -27.10 -10.62 20.50
CA LEU A 244 -25.73 -10.49 20.00
C LEU A 244 -25.22 -9.09 20.34
N LEU A 245 -24.04 -9.02 20.97
CA LEU A 245 -23.38 -7.78 21.36
C LEU A 245 -22.21 -7.47 20.44
N PHE A 246 -22.01 -6.19 20.14
CA PHE A 246 -20.97 -5.68 19.25
C PHE A 246 -20.34 -4.42 19.84
N THR A 247 -19.05 -4.19 19.60
CA THR A 247 -18.33 -2.96 19.99
C THR A 247 -17.72 -2.31 18.75
N GLY A 248 -17.28 -1.06 18.88
CA GLY A 248 -16.44 -0.40 17.86
C GLY A 248 -15.05 -1.04 17.75
N ASP A 249 -14.34 -0.75 16.66
CA ASP A 249 -13.01 -1.31 16.35
C ASP A 249 -11.83 -0.59 17.03
N ASN A 250 -12.10 0.44 17.85
CA ASN A 250 -11.08 1.22 18.54
C ASN A 250 -10.19 2.06 17.60
N ASP A 251 -10.68 2.38 16.40
CA ASP A 251 -10.00 3.23 15.42
C ASP A 251 -10.87 4.44 15.00
N PRO A 252 -10.32 5.43 14.26
CA PRO A 252 -11.14 6.45 13.61
C PRO A 252 -11.99 5.80 12.52
N LEU A 253 -13.09 6.47 12.17
CA LEU A 253 -14.06 5.94 11.21
C LEU A 253 -13.45 5.85 9.82
N ASP A 254 -13.53 4.65 9.23
CA ASP A 254 -13.05 4.36 7.89
C ASP A 254 -13.93 5.04 6.82
N ILE A 255 -13.31 5.50 5.74
CA ILE A 255 -14.02 6.11 4.59
C ILE A 255 -13.43 5.64 3.26
N LEU A 256 -14.32 5.43 2.29
CA LEU A 256 -13.97 5.06 0.92
C LEU A 256 -14.38 6.17 -0.06
N ASP A 257 -13.43 6.65 -0.84
CA ASP A 257 -13.72 7.55 -1.96
C ASP A 257 -13.96 6.75 -3.25
N ILE A 258 -15.20 6.85 -3.75
CA ILE A 258 -15.66 6.24 -5.01
C ILE A 258 -15.36 7.09 -6.26
N GLY A 259 -14.66 8.21 -6.09
CA GLY A 259 -14.20 9.05 -7.17
C GLY A 259 -13.35 8.32 -8.21
N SER A 260 -13.32 8.86 -9.42
CA SER A 260 -12.52 8.32 -10.52
C SER A 260 -11.02 8.53 -10.28
N ALA A 261 -10.64 9.71 -9.78
CA ALA A 261 -9.26 10.11 -9.57
C ALA A 261 -8.53 9.24 -8.54
N CYS A 262 -7.25 8.96 -8.79
CA CYS A 262 -6.36 8.40 -7.77
C CYS A 262 -5.86 9.57 -6.91
N LEU A 263 -6.13 9.55 -5.62
CA LEU A 263 -5.71 10.61 -4.67
C LEU A 263 -4.29 10.34 -4.15
N LYS A 264 -3.66 11.35 -3.56
CA LYS A 264 -2.29 11.23 -3.06
C LYS A 264 -2.25 10.66 -1.65
N ILE A 265 -1.23 9.86 -1.34
CA ILE A 265 -0.98 9.36 0.00
C ILE A 265 -0.84 10.54 0.99
N GLY A 266 -1.64 10.56 2.05
CA GLY A 266 -1.70 11.59 3.08
C GLY A 266 -2.51 12.84 2.69
N GLN A 267 -3.12 12.89 1.50
CA GLN A 267 -3.92 14.03 1.09
C GLN A 267 -5.15 14.22 2.00
N VAL A 268 -5.44 15.48 2.34
CA VAL A 268 -6.72 15.86 2.99
C VAL A 268 -7.68 16.31 1.89
N VAL A 269 -8.79 15.59 1.73
CA VAL A 269 -9.75 15.82 0.64
C VAL A 269 -11.14 16.11 1.19
N PRO A 270 -11.77 17.23 0.79
CA PRO A 270 -13.18 17.47 1.04
C PRO A 270 -14.05 16.46 0.27
N VAL A 271 -14.93 15.76 0.98
CA VAL A 271 -15.80 14.70 0.44
C VAL A 271 -17.24 14.91 0.88
N LYS A 272 -18.18 14.39 0.10
CA LYS A 272 -19.60 14.33 0.43
C LYS A 272 -19.97 12.91 0.82
N VAL A 273 -20.62 12.76 1.96
CA VAL A 273 -21.10 11.46 2.45
C VAL A 273 -22.29 11.01 1.60
N LEU A 274 -22.22 9.79 1.06
CA LEU A 274 -23.28 9.19 0.25
C LEU A 274 -24.05 8.11 1.03
N LYS A 275 -23.34 7.12 1.57
CA LYS A 275 -23.97 5.96 2.22
C LYS A 275 -23.01 5.28 3.19
N GLN A 276 -23.51 4.97 4.38
CA GLN A 276 -22.80 4.18 5.37
C GLN A 276 -23.03 2.67 5.16
N THR A 277 -21.97 1.86 5.29
CA THR A 277 -22.01 0.40 5.29
C THR A 277 -21.24 -0.16 6.49
N THR A 278 -21.52 -1.40 6.88
CA THR A 278 -20.90 -2.07 8.03
C THR A 278 -20.31 -3.41 7.60
N GLN A 279 -19.09 -3.70 8.05
CA GLN A 279 -18.47 -5.01 7.93
C GLN A 279 -18.36 -5.63 9.33
N ASN A 280 -19.00 -6.78 9.49
CA ASN A 280 -18.97 -7.55 10.72
C ASN A 280 -17.97 -8.70 10.55
N ASN A 281 -16.79 -8.56 11.16
CA ASN A 281 -15.87 -9.69 11.33
C ASN A 281 -15.86 -10.02 12.83
N ASN A 282 -15.83 -11.31 13.19
CA ASN A 282 -15.78 -11.83 14.58
C ASN A 282 -14.64 -11.26 15.47
N ILE A 283 -13.83 -10.33 14.96
CA ILE A 283 -12.66 -9.75 15.62
C ILE A 283 -12.67 -8.22 15.55
N ASN A 284 -13.33 -7.56 14.59
CA ASN A 284 -13.43 -6.08 14.49
C ASN A 284 -14.59 -5.70 13.55
N ASN A 285 -15.42 -4.72 13.95
CA ASN A 285 -16.47 -4.15 13.11
C ASN A 285 -15.93 -2.91 12.42
N LYS A 286 -15.96 -2.85 11.09
CA LYS A 286 -15.56 -1.65 10.35
C LYS A 286 -16.80 -0.96 9.82
N ILE A 287 -16.98 0.32 10.12
CA ILE A 287 -17.99 1.15 9.48
C ILE A 287 -17.31 1.91 8.33
N TYR A 288 -17.78 1.70 7.10
CA TYR A 288 -17.33 2.50 5.96
C TYR A 288 -18.39 3.56 5.66
N ILE A 289 -17.97 4.82 5.58
CA ILE A 289 -18.78 5.93 5.04
C ILE A 289 -18.47 6.15 3.55
#